data_AF-A0A7S2BSX3-F1
#
_entry.id   AF-A0A7S2BSX3-F1
#
_cell.length_a   1.000
_cell.length_b   1.000
_cell.length_c   1.000
_cell.angle_alpha   90.00
_cell.angle_beta   90.00
_cell.angle_gamma   90.00
#
_symmetry.space_group_name_H-M   'P 1'
#
loop_
_entity.id
_entity.type
_entity.pdbx_description
1 polymer ?
#
loop_
_entity_poly.entity_id
_entity_poly.type
_entity_poly.pdbx_seq_one_letter_code
_entity_poly.pdbx_strand_id
1 'polypeptide(L)'
;LYRKTAAIYRSDGGADDGPRDDWHAWDGRQAGWSRQPGTNGIVFGDRFMQIGNWRLGDVDGHHFSFQHVPSGLVAMIFNETGMNHPGPRTDYGTMDREFGPSQGISTGD
;
A
#
# COMPACT_ATOMS: atom_id res chain seq x y z
N LEU A 1 3.68 16.89 18.79
CA LEU A 1 3.46 15.73 17.90
C LEU A 1 4.75 15.48 17.16
N TYR A 2 5.43 14.35 17.40
CA TYR A 2 6.56 13.92 16.59
C TYR A 2 6.02 13.48 15.22
N ARG A 3 6.40 14.21 14.17
CA ARG A 3 6.03 13.89 12.79
C ARG A 3 7.20 13.17 12.14
N LYS A 4 7.17 11.84 12.18
CA LYS A 4 8.20 11.01 11.56
C LYS A 4 7.53 10.06 10.58
N THR A 5 8.21 9.85 9.46
CA THR A 5 7.85 8.82 8.47
C THR A 5 8.72 7.60 8.74
N ALA A 6 8.06 6.46 8.98
CA ALA A 6 8.74 5.21 9.29
C ALA A 6 9.31 4.53 8.05
N ALA A 7 8.63 4.65 6.91
CA ALA A 7 9.07 4.14 5.62
C ALA A 7 8.37 4.93 4.49
N ILE A 8 9.02 4.98 3.32
CA ILE A 8 8.43 5.50 2.08
C ILE A 8 8.50 4.39 1.03
N TYR A 9 7.37 3.98 0.48
CA TYR A 9 7.31 3.08 -0.67
C TYR A 9 7.10 3.87 -1.95
N ARG A 10 7.87 3.54 -2.99
CA ARG A 10 7.99 4.34 -4.21
C ARG A 10 7.49 3.58 -5.43
N SER A 11 6.95 4.31 -6.41
CA SER A 11 6.36 3.74 -7.63
C SER A 11 7.37 2.95 -8.49
N ASP A 12 8.66 3.20 -8.31
CA ASP A 12 9.78 2.48 -8.92
C ASP A 12 10.09 1.14 -8.20
N GLY A 13 9.28 0.75 -7.20
CA GLY A 13 9.48 -0.46 -6.39
C GLY A 13 10.54 -0.31 -5.30
N GLY A 14 11.13 0.88 -5.13
CA GLY A 14 12.05 1.15 -4.03
C GLY A 14 11.33 1.41 -2.70
N ALA A 15 12.10 1.30 -1.61
CA ALA A 15 11.69 1.70 -0.28
C ALA A 15 12.80 2.52 0.38
N ASP A 16 12.42 3.60 1.09
CA ASP A 16 13.32 4.34 1.97
C ASP A 16 12.95 4.05 3.43
N ASP A 17 13.92 3.61 4.23
CA ASP A 17 13.74 3.40 5.67
C ASP A 17 13.78 4.72 6.46
N GLY A 18 13.04 4.76 7.57
CA GLY A 18 12.99 5.87 8.52
C GLY A 18 13.97 5.75 9.68
N PRO A 19 13.91 6.70 10.64
CA PRO A 19 12.94 7.79 10.71
C PRO A 19 13.28 8.95 9.76
N ARG A 20 12.31 9.45 9.00
CA ARG A 20 12.44 10.65 8.15
C ARG A 20 11.51 11.78 8.60
N ASP A 21 11.83 13.01 8.23
CA ASP A 21 11.05 14.23 8.56
C ASP A 21 10.15 14.72 7.42
N ASP A 22 10.08 13.96 6.32
CA ASP A 22 9.33 14.29 5.11
C ASP A 22 8.35 13.17 4.72
N TRP A 23 7.43 13.46 3.80
CA TRP A 23 6.50 12.48 3.19
C TRP A 23 5.52 11.81 4.15
N HIS A 24 5.04 12.54 5.15
CA HIS A 24 3.94 12.09 5.99
C HIS A 24 2.62 12.79 5.66
N ALA A 25 1.48 12.13 5.91
CA ALA A 25 0.15 12.67 5.61
C ALA A 25 -0.20 13.98 6.36
N TRP A 26 0.53 14.32 7.43
CA TRP A 26 0.33 15.53 8.23
C TRP A 26 0.96 16.81 7.64
N ASP A 27 1.71 16.70 6.54
CA ASP A 27 2.54 17.81 6.03
C ASP A 27 1.75 18.89 5.27
N GLY A 28 0.43 18.73 5.13
CA GLY A 28 -0.45 19.73 4.51
C GLY A 28 -0.15 20.02 3.02
N ARG A 29 0.93 19.45 2.46
CA ARG A 29 1.26 19.51 1.04
C ARG A 29 0.09 18.92 0.27
N GLN A 30 -0.37 19.70 -0.70
CA GLN A 30 -1.48 19.41 -1.59
C GLN A 30 -1.27 18.04 -2.27
N ALA A 31 -1.85 16.98 -1.71
CA ALA A 31 -2.36 15.94 -2.56
C ALA A 31 -3.48 16.62 -3.37
N GLY A 32 -3.28 16.83 -4.66
CA GLY A 32 -4.27 17.34 -5.61
C GLY A 32 -5.47 16.39 -5.81
N TRP A 33 -5.76 15.56 -4.82
CA TRP A 33 -6.91 14.68 -4.71
C TRP A 33 -7.72 15.17 -3.51
N SER A 34 -8.97 15.54 -3.79
CA SER A 34 -9.84 16.34 -2.93
C SER A 34 -9.74 16.04 -1.43
N ARG A 35 -9.61 17.10 -0.62
CA ARG A 35 -9.89 17.11 0.83
C ARG A 35 -11.39 16.95 1.11
N GLN A 36 -12.05 15.97 0.51
CA GLN A 36 -13.40 15.59 0.85
C GLN A 36 -13.28 14.45 1.86
N PRO A 37 -13.69 14.63 3.12
CA PRO A 37 -13.89 13.50 4.01
C PRO A 37 -14.94 12.57 3.38
N GLY A 38 -14.48 11.43 2.87
CA GLY A 38 -15.28 10.43 2.18
C GLY A 38 -14.38 9.33 1.60
N THR A 39 -14.89 8.10 1.53
CA THR A 39 -14.19 6.92 0.97
C THR A 39 -14.08 6.94 -0.55
N ASN A 40 -14.33 8.08 -1.21
CA ASN A 40 -14.45 8.24 -2.67
C ASN A 40 -13.19 7.89 -3.49
N GLY A 41 -12.16 7.30 -2.87
CA GLY A 41 -10.94 6.80 -3.51
C GLY A 41 -10.37 5.51 -2.91
N ILE A 42 -11.12 4.80 -2.05
CA ILE A 42 -10.75 3.47 -1.56
C ILE A 42 -11.63 2.43 -2.27
N VAL A 43 -11.00 1.49 -2.97
CA VAL A 43 -11.68 0.36 -3.60
C VAL A 43 -11.09 -0.95 -3.11
N PHE A 44 -11.81 -2.06 -3.32
CA PHE A 44 -11.45 -3.37 -2.81
C PHE A 44 -11.52 -4.44 -3.90
N GLY A 45 -11.04 -5.63 -3.57
CA GLY A 45 -11.26 -6.89 -4.28
C GLY A 45 -10.88 -8.07 -3.39
N ASP A 46 -10.60 -9.24 -3.96
CA ASP A 46 -10.14 -10.41 -3.19
C ASP A 46 -8.82 -10.09 -2.47
N ARG A 47 -8.89 -9.97 -1.14
CA ARG A 47 -7.75 -9.80 -0.22
C ARG A 47 -6.85 -8.60 -0.52
N PHE A 48 -7.36 -7.56 -1.19
CA PHE A 48 -6.64 -6.29 -1.35
C PHE A 48 -7.55 -5.07 -1.18
N MET A 49 -6.97 -3.99 -0.63
CA MET A 49 -7.51 -2.65 -0.72
C MET A 49 -6.63 -1.80 -1.63
N GLN A 50 -7.22 -0.84 -2.33
CA GLN A 50 -6.48 0.11 -3.16
C GLN A 50 -6.80 1.54 -2.72
N ILE A 51 -5.74 2.33 -2.52
CA ILE A 51 -5.80 3.76 -2.22
C ILE A 51 -5.05 4.48 -3.34
N GLY A 52 -5.76 5.26 -4.16
CA GLY A 52 -5.18 5.86 -5.36
C GLY A 52 -4.55 4.80 -6.26
N ASN A 53 -3.24 4.90 -6.50
CA ASN A 53 -2.47 3.98 -7.37
C ASN A 53 -1.79 2.83 -6.60
N TRP A 54 -2.09 2.63 -5.32
CA TRP A 54 -1.40 1.66 -4.48
C TRP A 54 -2.35 0.57 -4.00
N ARG A 55 -2.01 -0.70 -4.27
CA ARG A 55 -2.66 -1.88 -3.71
C ARG A 55 -1.89 -2.38 -2.49
N LEU A 56 -2.62 -2.65 -1.42
CA LEU A 56 -2.13 -3.30 -0.21
C LEU A 56 -2.95 -4.58 -0.03
N GLY A 57 -2.31 -5.73 0.10
CA GLY A 57 -3.07 -6.97 0.14
C GLY A 57 -2.30 -8.22 0.53
N ASP A 58 -3.06 -9.19 1.01
CA ASP A 58 -2.63 -10.55 1.29
C ASP A 58 -2.60 -11.36 -0.02
N VAL A 59 -1.43 -11.86 -0.39
CA VAL A 59 -1.16 -12.56 -1.64
C VAL A 59 -1.62 -14.03 -1.58
N ASP A 60 -1.33 -14.74 -0.50
CA ASP A 60 -1.44 -16.19 -0.43
C ASP A 60 -1.69 -16.73 0.98
N GLY A 61 -2.04 -15.86 1.94
CA GLY A 61 -2.16 -16.19 3.36
C GLY A 61 -0.83 -16.09 4.12
N HIS A 62 0.29 -15.97 3.41
CA HIS A 62 1.65 -15.95 3.99
C HIS A 62 2.42 -14.66 3.67
N HIS A 63 2.02 -13.91 2.64
CA HIS A 63 2.68 -12.70 2.17
C HIS A 63 1.72 -11.50 2.06
N PHE A 64 2.03 -10.42 2.74
CA PHE A 64 1.35 -9.13 2.59
C PHE A 64 2.22 -8.16 1.79
N SER A 65 1.65 -7.49 0.78
CA SER A 65 2.41 -6.72 -0.21
C SER A 65 1.95 -5.26 -0.33
N PHE A 66 2.89 -4.40 -0.75
CA PHE A 66 2.64 -3.03 -1.19
C PHE A 66 3.00 -2.91 -2.68
N GLN A 67 2.01 -2.74 -3.54
CA GLN A 67 2.18 -2.74 -5.00
C GLN A 67 1.68 -1.43 -5.64
N HIS A 68 2.48 -0.86 -6.54
CA HIS A 68 2.09 0.30 -7.34
C HIS A 68 1.46 -0.13 -8.66
N VAL A 69 0.18 0.19 -8.84
CA VAL A 69 -0.68 -0.30 -9.93
C VAL A 69 -0.14 0.10 -11.32
N PRO A 70 0.16 1.38 -11.61
CA PRO A 70 0.65 1.76 -12.94
C PRO A 70 1.97 1.12 -13.36
N SER A 71 2.89 0.86 -12.43
CA SER A 71 4.20 0.26 -12.76
C SER A 71 4.18 -1.27 -12.66
N GLY A 72 3.20 -1.85 -11.97
CA GLY A 72 3.14 -3.27 -11.66
C GLY A 72 4.14 -3.73 -10.58
N LEU A 73 4.97 -2.81 -10.07
CA LEU A 73 6.06 -3.14 -9.15
C LEU A 73 5.57 -3.24 -7.70
N VAL A 74 6.08 -4.26 -7.01
CA VAL A 74 5.93 -4.46 -5.58
C VAL A 74 7.14 -3.84 -4.87
N ALA A 75 6.86 -2.91 -3.96
CA ALA A 75 7.88 -2.16 -3.23
C ALA A 75 8.32 -2.85 -1.93
N MET A 76 7.43 -3.64 -1.33
CA MET A 76 7.70 -4.37 -0.10
C MET A 76 6.76 -5.56 0.03
N ILE A 77 7.30 -6.68 0.52
CA ILE A 77 6.54 -7.84 0.97
C ILE A 77 6.91 -8.10 2.44
N PHE A 78 5.89 -8.35 3.25
CA PHE A 78 6.01 -8.82 4.62
C PHE A 78 5.51 -10.25 4.65
N ASN A 79 6.31 -11.18 5.17
CA ASN A 79 5.86 -12.57 5.28
C ASN A 79 5.49 -12.95 6.71
N GLU A 80 4.84 -14.10 6.86
CA GLU A 80 4.44 -14.67 8.14
C GLU A 80 5.59 -14.91 9.12
N THR A 81 6.83 -15.08 8.62
CA THR A 81 8.01 -15.29 9.47
C THR A 81 8.59 -13.96 10.00
N GLY A 82 7.94 -12.83 9.71
CA GLY A 82 8.40 -11.50 10.09
C GLY A 82 9.58 -10.97 9.26
N MET A 83 9.88 -11.62 8.12
CA MET A 83 10.93 -11.18 7.21
C MET A 83 10.38 -10.17 6.20
N ASN A 84 11.13 -9.09 6.02
CA ASN A 84 10.85 -8.06 5.03
C ASN A 84 11.60 -8.36 3.74
N HIS A 85 10.92 -8.10 2.63
CA HIS A 85 11.34 -8.44 1.29
C HIS A 85 11.23 -7.18 0.43
N PRO A 86 12.26 -6.33 0.41
CA PRO A 86 12.22 -5.07 -0.33
C PRO A 86 12.19 -5.31 -1.84
N GLY A 87 11.55 -4.36 -2.52
CA GLY A 87 11.53 -4.27 -3.98
C GLY A 87 12.82 -3.72 -4.60
N PRO A 88 12.82 -3.49 -5.93
CA PRO A 88 11.69 -3.68 -6.85
C PRO A 88 11.44 -5.16 -7.16
N ARG A 89 10.17 -5.57 -7.11
CA ARG A 89 9.73 -6.96 -7.32
C ARG A 89 8.56 -6.98 -8.30
N THR A 90 8.41 -8.05 -9.07
CA THR A 90 7.29 -8.26 -10.02
C THR A 90 6.42 -9.45 -9.63
N ASP A 91 6.74 -10.10 -8.53
CA ASP A 91 6.06 -11.23 -7.91
C ASP A 91 5.41 -10.82 -6.59
N TYR A 92 4.54 -11.68 -6.06
CA TYR A 92 3.80 -11.44 -4.82
C TYR A 92 3.04 -10.10 -4.79
N GLY A 93 2.40 -9.77 -5.92
CA GLY A 93 1.43 -8.68 -6.02
C GLY A 93 -0.01 -9.21 -6.01
N THR A 94 -0.96 -8.30 -6.24
CA THR A 94 -2.40 -8.60 -6.31
C THR A 94 -3.05 -8.02 -7.57
N MET A 95 -2.25 -7.60 -8.56
CA MET A 95 -2.71 -6.97 -9.81
C MET A 95 -3.56 -7.89 -10.70
N ASP A 96 -3.39 -9.20 -10.56
CA ASP A 96 -4.18 -10.23 -11.22
C ASP A 96 -5.63 -10.31 -10.69
N ARG A 97 -5.92 -9.63 -9.58
CA ARG A 97 -7.25 -9.63 -8.94
C ARG A 97 -8.09 -8.45 -9.39
N GLU A 98 -9.35 -8.73 -9.65
CA GLU A 98 -10.34 -7.73 -10.05
C GLU A 98 -10.84 -6.90 -8.87
N PHE A 99 -11.36 -5.71 -9.18
CA PHE A 99 -12.13 -4.94 -8.20
C PHE A 99 -13.43 -5.67 -7.87
N GLY A 100 -13.87 -5.58 -6.63
CA GLY A 100 -15.08 -6.24 -6.17
C GLY A 100 -15.39 -5.94 -4.71
N PRO A 101 -16.25 -6.76 -4.08
CA PRO A 101 -16.48 -6.71 -2.65
C PRO A 101 -15.16 -6.89 -1.88
N SER A 102 -15.14 -6.46 -0.63
CA SER A 102 -13.99 -6.60 0.29
C SER A 102 -13.82 -8.05 0.79
N GLN A 103 -13.73 -9.01 -0.13
CA GLN A 103 -13.54 -10.42 0.18
C GLN A 103 -12.20 -10.64 0.87
N GLY A 104 -12.19 -11.44 1.94
CA GLY A 104 -10.97 -11.69 2.71
C GLY A 104 -10.43 -10.47 3.47
N ILE A 105 -11.19 -9.38 3.56
CA ILE A 105 -10.85 -8.18 4.32
C ILE A 105 -11.87 -8.04 5.45
N SER A 106 -11.39 -8.04 6.69
CA SER A 106 -12.22 -7.77 7.86
C SER A 106 -12.27 -6.27 8.13
N THR A 107 -13.47 -5.71 8.24
CA THR A 107 -13.69 -4.32 8.68
C THR A 107 -14.29 -4.33 10.07
N GLY A 108 -13.91 -3.37 10.93
CA GLY A 108 -14.51 -3.21 12.25
C GLY A 108 -15.89 -2.53 12.18
N ASP A 109 -16.77 -2.89 13.11
CA ASP A 109 -18.07 -2.25 13.36
C ASP A 109 -17.92 -0.95 14.17
#